data_AF-A0A2E6DZ90-F1
#
_entry.id   AF-A0A2E6DZ90-F1
#
_cell.length_a   1.000
_cell.length_b   1.000
_cell.length_c   1.000
_cell.angle_alpha   90.00
_cell.angle_beta   90.00
_cell.angle_gamma   90.00
#
_symmetry.space_group_name_H-M   'P 1'
#
loop_
_entity.id
_entity.type
_entity.pdbx_description
1 polymer ?
#
loop_
_entity_poly.entity_id
_entity_poly.type
_entity_poly.pdbx_seq_one_letter_code
_entity_poly.pdbx_strand_id
1 'polypeptide(L)'
;MKLKFSITLIIILLSNLAYAEITEDMERRAEEAGIIIMRDHDVKRTYYCNDQFARETHMNMQVAYRYSQVGDVEKAAQLELIAANRGLESAQVSVGKRYVHGNGLEQNIVEAYKFFKLSEDETSKNLYIKVIMEHMTQEQIDEAEKLVKNFKASYK
;
A
#
# COMPACT_ATOMS: atom_id res chain seq x y z
N MET A 1 12.97 -48.92 1.89
CA MET A 1 13.85 -47.73 1.83
C MET A 1 13.61 -46.83 0.61
N LYS A 2 13.19 -47.36 -0.56
CA LYS A 2 12.98 -46.57 -1.80
C LYS A 2 11.77 -45.62 -1.80
N LEU A 3 10.69 -45.96 -1.06
CA LEU A 3 9.44 -45.20 -1.08
C LEU A 3 9.54 -43.82 -0.38
N LYS A 4 10.34 -43.70 0.69
CA LYS A 4 10.54 -42.41 1.39
C LYS A 4 11.31 -41.40 0.53
N PHE A 5 12.25 -41.87 -0.28
CA PHE A 5 13.09 -41.02 -1.14
C PHE A 5 12.27 -40.39 -2.29
N SER A 6 11.33 -41.15 -2.86
CA SER A 6 10.43 -40.64 -3.90
C SER A 6 9.46 -39.58 -3.38
N ILE A 7 8.98 -39.70 -2.15
CA ILE A 7 8.07 -38.71 -1.55
C ILE A 7 8.80 -37.38 -1.30
N THR A 8 10.04 -37.43 -0.80
CA THR A 8 10.84 -36.20 -0.58
C THR A 8 11.16 -35.48 -1.89
N LEU A 9 11.46 -36.21 -2.97
CA LEU A 9 11.73 -35.64 -4.29
C LEU A 9 10.47 -34.97 -4.88
N ILE A 10 9.30 -35.57 -4.70
CA ILE A 10 8.02 -35.00 -5.12
C ILE A 10 7.69 -33.72 -4.33
N ILE A 11 7.95 -33.70 -3.02
CA ILE A 11 7.75 -32.50 -2.19
C ILE A 11 8.67 -31.36 -2.64
N ILE A 12 9.94 -31.65 -2.99
CA ILE A 12 10.89 -30.65 -3.51
C ILE A 12 10.47 -30.13 -4.89
N LEU A 13 9.98 -31.00 -5.77
CA LEU A 13 9.45 -30.59 -7.08
C LEU A 13 8.20 -29.72 -6.92
N LEU A 14 7.28 -30.09 -6.02
CA LEU A 14 6.06 -29.33 -5.75
C LEU A 14 6.37 -27.98 -5.09
N SER A 15 7.40 -27.88 -4.25
CA SER A 15 7.83 -26.59 -3.70
C SER A 15 8.43 -25.63 -4.74
N ASN A 16 9.07 -26.16 -5.78
CA ASN A 16 9.57 -25.35 -6.90
C ASN A 16 8.46 -24.96 -7.89
N LEU A 17 7.44 -25.81 -8.09
CA LEU A 17 6.26 -25.50 -8.91
C LEU A 17 5.30 -24.49 -8.25
N ALA A 18 5.43 -24.24 -6.94
CA ALA A 18 4.59 -23.29 -6.21
C ALA A 18 5.04 -21.82 -6.36
N TYR A 19 6.18 -21.56 -6.98
CA TYR A 19 6.58 -20.22 -7.41
C TYR A 19 6.40 -20.12 -8.93
N ALA A 20 5.29 -19.52 -9.35
CA ALA A 20 5.13 -19.12 -10.75
C ALA A 20 6.06 -17.92 -11.03
N GLU A 21 7.32 -18.22 -11.38
CA GLU A 21 8.25 -17.24 -11.94
C GLU A 21 7.85 -16.91 -13.38
N ILE A 22 8.10 -15.66 -13.78
CA ILE A 22 7.89 -15.20 -15.16
C ILE A 22 8.96 -15.89 -16.02
N THR A 23 8.55 -16.59 -17.08
CA THR A 23 9.50 -17.25 -17.99
C THR A 23 10.03 -16.25 -19.04
N GLU A 24 11.29 -16.39 -19.45
CA GLU A 24 11.91 -15.51 -20.47
C GLU A 24 11.10 -15.43 -21.78
N ASP A 25 10.44 -16.53 -22.15
CA ASP A 25 9.60 -16.58 -23.36
C ASP A 25 8.30 -15.75 -23.23
N MET A 26 7.85 -15.48 -22.00
CA MET A 26 6.74 -14.55 -21.76
C MET A 26 7.20 -13.10 -21.89
N GLU A 27 8.36 -12.74 -21.33
CA GLU A 27 8.94 -11.39 -21.46
C GLU A 27 9.19 -11.03 -22.93
N ARG A 28 9.72 -11.99 -23.71
CA ARG A 28 9.96 -11.81 -25.15
C ARG A 28 8.68 -11.53 -25.93
N ARG A 29 7.61 -12.31 -25.71
CA ARG A 29 6.31 -12.13 -26.40
C ARG A 29 5.63 -10.81 -26.03
N ALA A 30 5.88 -10.30 -24.83
CA ALA A 30 5.41 -9.00 -24.37
C ALA A 30 6.01 -7.84 -25.18
N GLU A 31 7.33 -7.87 -25.28
CA GLU A 31 8.13 -6.85 -25.97
C GLU A 31 7.79 -6.81 -27.47
N GLU A 32 7.65 -7.98 -28.11
CA GLU A 32 7.25 -8.11 -29.51
C GLU A 32 5.84 -7.54 -29.80
N ALA A 33 4.93 -7.57 -28.82
CA ALA A 33 3.58 -7.03 -28.95
C ALA A 33 3.47 -5.55 -28.57
N GLY A 34 4.55 -4.91 -28.13
CA GLY A 34 4.52 -3.56 -27.54
C GLY A 34 3.72 -3.50 -26.23
N ILE A 35 3.45 -4.65 -25.62
CA ILE A 35 2.72 -4.82 -24.37
C ILE A 35 3.76 -5.01 -23.29
N ILE A 36 3.90 -4.06 -22.37
CA ILE A 36 4.75 -4.28 -21.19
C ILE A 36 4.02 -5.31 -20.32
N ILE A 37 4.56 -6.54 -20.15
CA ILE A 37 4.13 -7.44 -19.08
C ILE A 37 4.58 -6.80 -17.76
N MET A 38 3.77 -5.85 -17.29
CA MET A 38 3.63 -5.64 -15.86
C MET A 38 2.74 -6.78 -15.40
N ARG A 39 3.02 -7.34 -14.23
CA ARG A 39 2.14 -8.28 -13.54
C ARG A 39 0.85 -7.54 -13.13
N ASP A 40 0.08 -7.05 -14.09
CA ASP A 40 -0.92 -5.98 -13.96
C ASP A 40 -0.56 -4.91 -12.91
N HIS A 41 0.74 -4.63 -12.71
CA HIS A 41 1.24 -4.00 -11.50
C HIS A 41 1.13 -2.49 -11.66
N ASP A 42 -0.05 -1.94 -11.39
CA ASP A 42 -0.10 -0.54 -11.00
C ASP A 42 0.63 -0.41 -9.65
N VAL A 43 1.80 0.22 -9.68
CA VAL A 43 2.64 0.48 -8.49
C VAL A 43 1.88 1.34 -7.46
N LYS A 44 0.79 2.00 -7.87
CA LYS A 44 -0.13 2.74 -6.99
C LYS A 44 -1.27 1.88 -6.44
N ARG A 45 -1.55 0.70 -7.00
CA ARG A 45 -2.71 -0.15 -6.67
C ARG A 45 -2.34 -1.63 -6.56
N THR A 46 -1.32 -1.94 -5.77
CA THR A 46 -0.79 -3.31 -5.62
C THR A 46 -1.72 -4.30 -4.92
N TYR A 47 -2.92 -3.90 -4.50
CA TYR A 47 -3.94 -4.84 -4.01
C TYR A 47 -4.60 -5.65 -5.14
N TYR A 48 -4.42 -5.29 -6.42
CA TYR A 48 -5.04 -6.04 -7.50
C TYR A 48 -4.29 -7.30 -7.94
N CYS A 49 -3.00 -7.48 -7.59
CA CYS A 49 -2.14 -8.35 -8.41
C CYS A 49 -1.31 -9.42 -7.69
N ASN A 50 -1.40 -9.56 -6.37
CA ASN A 50 -0.79 -10.69 -5.64
C ASN A 50 -1.53 -10.96 -4.32
N ASP A 51 -2.09 -12.15 -4.21
CA ASP A 51 -3.14 -12.52 -3.27
C ASP A 51 -2.76 -12.26 -1.80
N GLN A 52 -1.52 -12.52 -1.37
CA GLN A 52 -1.14 -12.34 0.03
C GLN A 52 -1.01 -10.88 0.47
N PHE A 53 -0.29 -10.03 -0.27
CA PHE A 53 -0.08 -8.63 0.13
C PHE A 53 -1.34 -7.80 0.00
N ALA A 54 -2.14 -8.05 -1.05
CA ALA A 54 -3.47 -7.48 -1.20
C ALA A 54 -4.36 -7.83 -0.01
N ARG A 55 -4.47 -9.13 0.31
CA ARG A 55 -5.23 -9.61 1.46
C ARG A 55 -4.73 -9.02 2.77
N GLU A 56 -3.41 -8.98 2.99
CA GLU A 56 -2.83 -8.41 4.22
C GLU A 56 -3.13 -6.92 4.32
N THR A 57 -3.07 -6.17 3.22
CA THR A 57 -3.39 -4.74 3.20
C THR A 57 -4.85 -4.47 3.56
N HIS A 58 -5.78 -5.23 2.97
CA HIS A 58 -7.20 -5.15 3.33
C HIS A 58 -7.48 -5.68 4.74
N MET A 59 -6.77 -6.73 5.18
CA MET A 59 -6.85 -7.28 6.53
C MET A 59 -6.35 -6.27 7.56
N ASN A 60 -5.25 -5.56 7.29
CA ASN A 60 -4.75 -4.51 8.16
C ASN A 60 -5.80 -3.42 8.35
N MET A 61 -6.51 -3.00 7.29
CA MET A 61 -7.64 -2.10 7.43
C MET A 61 -8.77 -2.69 8.28
N GLN A 62 -9.18 -3.94 8.02
CA GLN A 62 -10.24 -4.59 8.80
C GLN A 62 -9.88 -4.70 10.29
N VAL A 63 -8.64 -5.07 10.59
CA VAL A 63 -8.12 -5.19 11.95
C VAL A 63 -7.99 -3.81 12.59
N ALA A 64 -7.57 -2.79 11.84
CA ALA A 64 -7.54 -1.41 12.31
C ALA A 64 -8.93 -0.91 12.72
N TYR A 65 -9.97 -1.19 11.94
CA TYR A 65 -11.35 -0.85 12.30
C TYR A 65 -11.75 -1.50 13.64
N ARG A 66 -11.39 -2.77 13.85
CA ARG A 66 -11.68 -3.47 15.12
C ARG A 66 -10.93 -2.83 16.30
N TYR A 67 -9.65 -2.53 16.14
CA TYR A 67 -8.87 -1.83 17.16
C TYR A 67 -9.45 -0.45 17.49
N SER A 68 -9.85 0.30 16.47
CA SER A 68 -10.50 1.60 16.66
C SER A 68 -11.83 1.49 17.41
N GLN A 69 -12.62 0.42 17.20
CA GLN A 69 -13.88 0.19 17.92
C GLN A 69 -13.68 -0.14 19.40
N VAL A 70 -12.59 -0.83 19.74
CA VAL A 70 -12.24 -1.14 21.14
C VAL A 70 -11.43 -0.04 21.81
N GLY A 71 -11.16 1.07 21.11
CA GLY A 71 -10.48 2.25 21.64
C GLY A 71 -8.95 2.25 21.53
N ASP A 72 -8.35 1.24 20.90
CA ASP A 72 -6.91 1.18 20.64
C ASP A 72 -6.57 1.94 19.34
N VAL A 73 -6.57 3.26 19.44
CA VAL A 73 -6.43 4.15 18.28
C VAL A 73 -5.01 4.14 17.72
N GLU A 74 -4.01 3.90 18.55
CA GLU A 74 -2.59 3.77 18.17
C GLU A 74 -2.37 2.53 17.31
N LYS A 75 -2.89 1.36 17.75
CA LYS A 75 -2.73 0.14 16.95
C LYS A 75 -3.48 0.22 15.63
N ALA A 76 -4.68 0.81 15.65
CA ALA A 76 -5.45 1.07 14.44
C ALA A 76 -4.65 1.96 13.47
N ALA A 77 -4.11 3.06 13.97
CA ALA A 77 -3.33 4.00 13.18
C ALA A 77 -2.09 3.37 12.53
N GLN A 78 -1.35 2.52 13.26
CA GLN A 78 -0.18 1.82 12.73
C GLN A 78 -0.53 0.88 11.58
N LEU A 79 -1.62 0.13 11.71
CA LEU A 79 -2.10 -0.79 10.68
C LEU A 79 -2.58 -0.06 9.43
N GLU A 80 -3.31 1.06 9.61
CA GLU A 80 -3.71 1.93 8.51
C GLU A 80 -2.49 2.56 7.82
N LEU A 81 -1.46 2.97 8.58
CA LEU A 81 -0.23 3.53 8.02
C LEU A 81 0.51 2.52 7.14
N ILE A 82 0.56 1.24 7.53
CA ILE A 82 1.11 0.17 6.68
C ILE A 82 0.31 0.09 5.38
N ALA A 83 -1.02 0.07 5.46
CA ALA A 83 -1.88 -0.04 4.28
C ALA A 83 -1.78 1.21 3.36
N ALA A 84 -1.68 2.41 3.94
CA ALA A 84 -1.53 3.66 3.21
C ALA A 84 -0.18 3.73 2.47
N ASN A 85 0.90 3.26 3.12
CA ASN A 85 2.23 3.16 2.50
C ASN A 85 2.29 2.12 1.38
N ARG A 86 1.35 1.16 1.34
CA ARG A 86 1.15 0.21 0.23
C ARG A 86 0.25 0.74 -0.88
N GLY A 87 -0.21 1.99 -0.79
CA GLY A 87 -1.02 2.62 -1.82
C GLY A 87 -2.53 2.37 -1.70
N LEU A 88 -3.03 1.77 -0.61
CA LEU A 88 -4.47 1.60 -0.45
C LEU A 88 -5.12 2.98 -0.23
N GLU A 89 -5.88 3.43 -1.22
CA GLU A 89 -6.53 4.74 -1.24
C GLU A 89 -7.31 5.06 0.04
N SER A 90 -8.18 4.15 0.48
CA SER A 90 -8.99 4.36 1.68
C SER A 90 -8.14 4.48 2.95
N ALA A 91 -7.01 3.79 3.01
CA ALA A 91 -6.05 3.92 4.10
C ALA A 91 -5.32 5.25 4.05
N GLN A 92 -4.95 5.74 2.86
CA GLN A 92 -4.33 7.06 2.69
C GLN A 92 -5.27 8.17 3.18
N VAL A 93 -6.56 8.11 2.87
CA VAL A 93 -7.55 9.06 3.43
C VAL A 93 -7.63 8.96 4.95
N SER A 94 -7.71 7.75 5.51
CA SER A 94 -7.81 7.55 6.97
C SER A 94 -6.57 8.06 7.71
N VAL A 95 -5.38 7.73 7.22
CA VAL A 95 -4.10 8.19 7.78
C VAL A 95 -3.97 9.71 7.68
N GLY A 96 -4.37 10.30 6.55
CA GLY A 96 -4.44 11.75 6.41
C GLY A 96 -5.27 12.41 7.52
N LYS A 97 -6.47 11.88 7.79
CA LYS A 97 -7.33 12.36 8.89
C LYS A 97 -6.69 12.16 10.26
N ARG A 98 -6.00 11.04 10.49
CA ARG A 98 -5.32 10.78 11.77
C ARG A 98 -4.19 11.77 12.02
N TYR A 99 -3.38 12.07 11.01
CA TYR A 99 -2.34 13.09 11.09
C TYR A 99 -2.90 14.50 11.32
N VAL A 100 -4.08 14.83 10.82
CA VAL A 100 -4.74 16.13 11.12
C VAL A 100 -5.11 16.25 12.60
N HIS A 101 -5.65 15.17 13.19
CA HIS A 101 -6.26 15.22 14.53
C HIS A 101 -5.37 14.67 15.66
N GLY A 102 -4.23 14.05 15.34
CA GLY A 102 -3.39 13.40 16.34
C GLY A 102 -3.95 12.06 16.86
N ASN A 103 -4.80 11.37 16.09
CA ASN A 103 -5.53 10.18 16.55
C ASN A 103 -4.72 8.89 16.34
N GLY A 104 -3.84 8.58 17.29
CA GLY A 104 -2.95 7.42 17.25
C GLY A 104 -1.69 7.59 16.41
N LEU A 105 -1.56 8.75 15.74
CA LEU A 105 -0.34 9.27 15.13
C LEU A 105 -0.09 10.66 15.72
N GLU A 106 1.16 11.07 15.84
CA GLU A 106 1.48 12.46 16.18
C GLU A 106 0.94 13.40 15.10
N GLN A 107 0.36 14.52 15.50
CA GLN A 107 -0.24 15.47 14.56
C GLN A 107 0.81 16.01 13.59
N ASN A 108 0.56 15.90 12.29
CA ASN A 108 1.48 16.35 11.25
C ASN A 108 0.73 16.71 9.96
N ILE A 109 0.48 18.01 9.75
CA ILE A 109 -0.28 18.49 8.60
C ILE A 109 0.46 18.32 7.26
N VAL A 110 1.79 18.23 7.27
CA VAL A 110 2.61 17.96 6.07
C VAL A 110 2.41 16.51 5.61
N GLU A 111 2.45 15.56 6.55
CA GLU A 111 2.15 14.15 6.29
C GLU A 111 0.67 13.94 5.90
N ALA A 112 -0.25 14.67 6.55
CA ALA A 112 -1.66 14.65 6.17
C ALA A 112 -1.88 15.08 4.71
N TYR A 113 -1.26 16.20 4.31
CA TYR A 113 -1.29 16.68 2.93
C TYR A 113 -0.81 15.60 1.97
N LYS A 114 0.36 15.00 2.26
CA LYS A 114 0.92 13.95 1.43
C LYS A 114 -0.08 12.83 1.19
N PHE A 115 -0.67 12.28 2.25
CA PHE A 115 -1.59 11.15 2.11
C PHE A 115 -2.91 11.53 1.43
N PHE A 116 -3.48 12.73 1.68
CA PHE A 116 -4.65 13.18 0.94
C PHE A 116 -4.37 13.40 -0.54
N LYS A 117 -3.19 13.93 -0.89
CA LYS A 117 -2.80 14.15 -2.29
C LYS A 117 -2.54 12.84 -3.04
N LEU A 118 -1.99 11.84 -2.34
CA LEU A 118 -1.76 10.50 -2.87
C LEU A 118 -3.05 9.71 -3.05
N SER A 119 -4.04 9.91 -2.17
CA SER A 119 -5.36 9.29 -2.34
C SER A 119 -5.99 9.71 -3.67
N GLU A 120 -6.75 8.84 -4.31
CA GLU A 120 -7.48 9.20 -5.53
C GLU A 120 -8.78 9.96 -5.25
N ASP A 121 -9.29 9.86 -4.01
CA ASP A 121 -10.51 10.48 -3.49
C ASP A 121 -10.60 11.98 -3.74
N GLU A 122 -11.63 12.38 -4.48
CA GLU A 122 -11.90 13.77 -4.82
C GLU A 122 -12.16 14.63 -3.59
N THR A 123 -12.82 14.09 -2.56
CA THR A 123 -13.06 14.83 -1.31
C THR A 123 -11.75 15.20 -0.65
N SER A 124 -10.81 14.27 -0.59
CA SER A 124 -9.50 14.51 0.00
C SER A 124 -8.70 15.55 -0.77
N LYS A 125 -8.71 15.49 -2.11
CA LYS A 125 -8.01 16.47 -2.96
C LYS A 125 -8.64 17.86 -2.97
N ASN A 126 -9.96 17.95 -2.96
CA ASN A 126 -10.67 19.21 -3.18
C ASN A 126 -11.08 19.91 -1.87
N LEU A 127 -11.36 19.15 -0.81
CA LEU A 127 -11.80 19.67 0.48
C LEU A 127 -10.71 19.57 1.53
N TYR A 128 -10.21 18.37 1.86
CA TYR A 128 -9.29 18.22 2.98
C TYR A 128 -7.98 18.96 2.76
N ILE A 129 -7.37 18.85 1.58
CA ILE A 129 -6.16 19.62 1.23
C ILE A 129 -6.40 21.12 1.36
N LYS A 130 -7.53 21.62 0.84
CA LYS A 130 -7.87 23.05 0.92
C LYS A 130 -7.93 23.52 2.38
N VAL A 131 -8.59 22.76 3.24
CA VAL A 131 -8.74 23.10 4.67
C VAL A 131 -7.38 23.11 5.39
N ILE A 132 -6.56 22.08 5.21
CA ILE A 132 -5.27 22.02 5.92
C ILE A 132 -4.29 23.08 5.40
N MET A 133 -4.35 23.45 4.12
CA MET A 133 -3.51 24.49 3.53
C MET A 133 -3.73 25.87 4.16
N GLU A 134 -4.90 26.16 4.73
CA GLU A 134 -5.16 27.41 5.47
C GLU A 134 -4.28 27.53 6.73
N HIS A 135 -3.70 26.43 7.19
CA HIS A 135 -2.84 26.35 8.38
C HIS A 135 -1.39 25.98 8.06
N MET A 136 -1.02 25.89 6.78
CA MET A 136 0.34 25.53 6.36
C MET A 136 1.12 26.77 5.91
N THR A 137 2.42 26.79 6.16
CA THR A 137 3.32 27.74 5.50
C THR A 137 3.66 27.27 4.08
N GLN A 138 4.20 28.17 3.25
CA GLN A 138 4.65 27.79 1.91
C GLN A 138 5.76 26.72 1.97
N GLU A 139 6.67 26.81 2.94
CA GLU A 139 7.72 25.81 3.14
C GLU A 139 7.14 24.42 3.45
N GLN A 140 6.09 24.36 4.26
CA GLN A 140 5.40 23.11 4.59
C GLN A 140 4.66 22.51 3.38
N ILE A 141 4.09 23.37 2.52
CA ILE A 141 3.45 22.94 1.27
C ILE A 141 4.51 22.37 0.32
N ASP A 142 5.63 23.07 0.15
CA ASP A 142 6.73 22.62 -0.71
C ASP A 142 7.34 21.30 -0.22
N GLU A 143 7.47 21.14 1.10
CA GLU A 143 7.88 19.88 1.72
C GLU A 143 6.87 18.75 1.42
N ALA A 144 5.57 18.99 1.63
CA ALA A 144 4.54 18.01 1.37
C ALA A 144 4.51 17.56 -0.10
N GLU A 145 4.58 18.51 -1.05
CA GLU A 145 4.64 18.21 -2.49
C GLU A 145 5.91 17.42 -2.85
N LYS A 146 7.05 17.72 -2.20
CA LYS A 146 8.27 16.91 -2.35
C LYS A 146 8.07 15.49 -1.84
N LEU A 147 7.37 15.29 -0.71
CA LEU A 147 7.07 13.95 -0.21
C LEU A 147 6.13 13.18 -1.14
N VAL A 148 5.12 13.83 -1.70
CA VAL A 148 4.21 13.24 -2.71
C VAL A 148 4.99 12.80 -3.94
N LYS A 149 5.83 13.68 -4.49
CA LYS A 149 6.65 13.39 -5.67
C LYS A 149 7.61 12.21 -5.46
N ASN A 150 8.15 12.09 -4.25
CA ASN A 150 9.12 11.04 -3.91
C ASN A 150 8.48 9.78 -3.33
N PHE A 151 7.15 9.75 -3.19
CA PHE A 151 6.46 8.60 -2.63
C PHE A 151 6.67 7.37 -3.50
N LYS A 152 7.17 6.31 -2.89
CA LYS A 152 7.26 4.97 -3.46
C LYS A 152 6.56 4.04 -2.50
N ALA A 153 5.61 3.26 -3.00
CA ALA A 153 4.91 2.29 -2.18
C ALA A 153 5.93 1.35 -1.51
N SER A 154 5.82 1.19 -0.20
CA SER A 154 6.71 0.35 0.59
C SER A 154 6.02 -0.97 0.92
N TYR A 155 6.76 -2.06 0.71
CA TYR A 155 6.30 -3.44 0.93
C TYR A 155 6.84 -4.04 2.24
N LYS A 156 7.58 -3.25 3.02
CA LYS A 156 8.10 -3.63 4.34
C LYS A 156 7.01 -3.61 5.41
#